data_AF-A0A357LML8-F1
#
_entry.id   AF-A0A357LML8-F1
#
_cell.length_a   1.000
_cell.length_b   1.000
_cell.length_c   1.000
_cell.angle_alpha   90.00
_cell.angle_beta   90.00
_cell.angle_gamma   90.00
#
_symmetry.space_group_name_H-M   'P 1'
#
loop_
_entity.id
_entity.type
_entity.pdbx_description
1 polymer ?
#
loop_
_entity_poly.entity_id
_entity_poly.type
_entity_poly.pdbx_seq_one_letter_code
_entity_poly.pdbx_strand_id
1 'polypeptide(L)'
;FAVINKLQNNTGNESFNNLIKDCPTVSEPFAVDFEAHAKSMGALAETVQSPAGLGAAFKRAQSADQTSVIVMQVDPYVGWTEGGHTWWEIGTPHVTDSTKIRNAHIEWESSRPKQRRGI
;
A
#
# COMPACT_ATOMS: atom_id res chain seq x y z
N PHE A 1 -1.26 2.11 5.24
CA PHE A 1 0.14 2.45 4.85
C PHE A 1 0.91 1.16 4.66
N ALA A 2 1.61 0.94 3.53
CA ALA A 2 2.66 -0.10 3.36
C ALA A 2 2.95 -0.49 1.90
N VAL A 3 2.06 -0.18 0.96
CA VAL A 3 2.22 -0.63 -0.44
C VAL A 3 3.53 -0.14 -1.04
N ILE A 4 3.95 1.10 -0.74
CA ILE A 4 5.23 1.66 -1.22
C ILE A 4 6.41 0.87 -0.65
N ASN A 5 6.37 0.51 0.63
CA ASN A 5 7.44 -0.29 1.24
C ASN A 5 7.59 -1.65 0.54
N LYS A 6 6.47 -2.34 0.31
CA LYS A 6 6.47 -3.62 -0.39
C LYS A 6 6.99 -3.48 -1.83
N LEU A 7 6.54 -2.46 -2.56
CA LEU A 7 7.01 -2.22 -3.92
C LEU A 7 8.52 -2.03 -4.02
N GLN A 8 9.07 -1.24 -3.11
CA GLN A 8 10.50 -1.03 -3.05
C GLN A 8 11.24 -2.35 -2.82
N ASN A 9 10.79 -3.15 -1.86
CA ASN A 9 11.36 -4.47 -1.60
C ASN A 9 11.23 -5.43 -2.79
N ASN A 10 10.11 -5.39 -3.52
CA ASN A 10 9.87 -6.20 -4.73
C ASN A 10 10.80 -5.84 -5.90
N THR A 11 11.41 -4.65 -5.90
CA THR A 11 12.42 -4.25 -6.91
C THR A 11 13.86 -4.57 -6.50
N GLY A 12 14.03 -5.37 -5.45
CA GLY A 12 15.33 -5.71 -4.91
C GLY A 12 15.95 -4.65 -4.02
N ASN A 13 15.33 -3.47 -3.88
CA ASN A 13 15.80 -2.43 -2.97
C ASN A 13 15.53 -2.81 -1.49
N GLU A 14 16.24 -2.15 -0.58
CA GLU A 14 15.97 -2.20 0.86
C GLU A 14 14.95 -1.12 1.23
N SER A 15 14.16 -1.31 2.29
CA SER A 15 13.24 -0.30 2.81
C SER A 15 13.94 1.03 3.14
N PHE A 16 13.33 2.16 2.76
CA PHE A 16 13.86 3.49 3.06
C PHE A 16 12.71 4.44 3.40
N ASN A 17 12.48 4.72 4.68
CA ASN A 17 11.50 5.69 5.18
C ASN A 17 10.05 5.49 4.68
N ASN A 18 9.69 4.29 4.24
CA ASN A 18 8.35 4.00 3.71
C ASN A 18 7.33 3.66 4.80
N LEU A 19 7.80 3.39 6.02
CA LEU A 19 7.01 3.24 7.23
C LEU A 19 7.54 4.22 8.26
N ILE A 20 6.65 4.78 9.09
CA ILE A 20 7.01 5.75 10.14
C ILE A 20 8.09 5.16 11.07
N LYS A 21 8.04 3.86 11.34
CA LYS A 21 9.04 3.15 12.16
C LYS A 21 10.43 3.03 11.53
N ASP A 22 10.54 3.18 10.21
CA ASP A 22 11.80 3.08 9.49
C ASP A 22 12.46 4.48 9.32
N CYS A 23 11.79 5.55 9.77
CA CYS A 23 12.31 6.92 9.71
C CYS A 23 13.35 7.15 10.83
N PRO A 24 14.59 7.57 10.51
CA PRO A 24 15.67 7.71 11.50
C PRO A 24 15.44 8.83 12.52
N THR A 25 14.53 9.76 12.23
CA THR A 25 14.17 10.89 13.10
C THR A 25 13.01 10.58 14.04
N VAL A 26 12.40 9.39 13.94
CA VAL A 26 11.23 9.00 14.73
C VAL A 26 11.66 8.02 15.80
N SER A 27 11.82 8.51 17.04
CA SER A 27 12.18 7.68 18.20
C SER A 27 11.01 6.80 18.66
N GLU A 28 9.78 7.30 18.53
CA GLU A 28 8.55 6.61 18.92
C GLU A 28 7.57 6.62 17.75
N PRO A 29 7.47 5.52 16.99
CA PRO A 29 6.56 5.43 15.86
C PRO A 29 5.10 5.51 16.31
N PHE A 30 4.30 6.29 15.58
CA PHE A 30 2.88 6.44 15.83
C PHE A 30 2.04 6.02 14.62
N ALA A 31 0.78 5.70 14.87
CA ALA A 31 -0.21 5.49 13.82
C ALA A 31 -1.13 6.72 13.74
N VAL A 32 -1.50 7.12 12.52
CA VAL A 32 -2.53 8.14 12.33
C VAL A 32 -3.90 7.50 12.59
N ASP A 33 -4.66 8.06 13.53
CA ASP A 33 -6.05 7.68 13.75
C ASP A 33 -6.94 8.34 12.69
N PHE A 34 -7.05 7.69 11.54
CA PHE A 34 -7.88 8.16 10.44
C PHE A 34 -9.37 8.10 10.74
N GLU A 35 -9.82 7.22 11.62
CA GLU A 35 -11.23 7.13 11.98
C GLU A 35 -11.62 8.38 12.78
N ALA A 36 -10.85 8.71 13.82
CA ALA A 36 -11.05 9.93 14.59
C ALA A 36 -10.92 11.18 13.72
N HIS A 37 -9.94 11.22 12.81
CA HIS A 37 -9.79 12.35 11.90
C HIS A 37 -11.01 12.51 10.98
N ALA A 38 -11.50 11.43 10.36
CA ALA A 38 -12.69 11.47 9.53
C ALA A 38 -13.94 11.91 10.31
N LYS A 39 -14.12 11.41 11.55
CA LYS A 39 -15.20 11.86 12.44
C LYS A 39 -15.12 13.35 12.75
N SER A 40 -13.91 13.89 12.98
CA SER A 40 -13.71 15.32 13.23
C SER A 40 -14.10 16.20 12.03
N MET A 41 -14.06 15.66 10.81
CA MET A 41 -14.52 16.31 9.59
C MET A 41 -16.02 16.11 9.32
N GLY A 42 -16.74 15.46 10.24
CA GLY A 42 -18.17 15.21 10.11
C GLY A 42 -18.52 14.04 9.20
N ALA A 43 -17.62 13.07 8.99
CA ALA A 43 -17.97 11.80 8.33
C ALA A 43 -18.42 10.75 9.35
N LEU A 44 -19.23 9.79 8.90
CA LEU A 44 -19.33 8.51 9.59
C LEU A 44 -18.01 7.77 9.36
N ALA A 45 -17.40 7.22 10.40
CA ALA A 45 -16.19 6.44 10.20
C ALA A 45 -16.10 5.26 11.15
N GLU A 46 -15.54 4.16 10.64
CA GLU A 46 -15.28 2.95 11.40
C GLU A 46 -14.01 2.24 10.91
N THR A 47 -13.30 1.62 11.84
CA THR A 47 -12.12 0.80 11.56
C THR A 47 -12.49 -0.68 11.49
N VAL A 48 -12.02 -1.36 10.46
CA VAL A 48 -12.19 -2.81 10.27
C VAL A 48 -10.84 -3.53 10.21
N GLN A 49 -10.81 -4.77 10.70
CA GLN A 49 -9.57 -5.56 10.85
C GLN A 49 -9.44 -6.69 9.81
N SER A 50 -10.42 -6.83 8.90
CA SER A 50 -10.45 -7.95 7.95
C SER A 50 -11.26 -7.65 6.70
N PRO A 51 -11.03 -8.39 5.60
CA PRO A 51 -11.87 -8.29 4.39
C PRO A 51 -13.35 -8.56 4.64
N ALA A 52 -13.68 -9.49 5.55
CA ALA A 52 -15.06 -9.76 5.94
C ALA A 52 -15.69 -8.54 6.65
N GLY A 53 -14.92 -7.91 7.55
CA GLY A 53 -15.31 -6.66 8.21
C GLY A 53 -15.54 -5.52 7.21
N LEU A 54 -14.65 -5.40 6.22
CA LEU A 54 -14.81 -4.43 5.13
C LEU A 54 -16.12 -4.64 4.36
N GLY A 55 -16.46 -5.87 4.01
CA GLY A 55 -17.72 -6.17 3.32
C GLY A 55 -18.97 -5.78 4.13
N ALA A 56 -18.94 -5.97 5.45
CA ALA A 56 -20.04 -5.55 6.33
C ALA A 56 -20.12 -4.02 6.49
N ALA A 57 -18.97 -3.36 6.69
CA ALA A 57 -18.88 -1.90 6.79
C ALA A 57 -19.32 -1.21 5.50
N PHE A 58 -18.96 -1.79 4.35
CA PHE A 58 -19.36 -1.28 3.04
C PHE A 58 -20.89 -1.25 2.88
N LYS A 59 -21.59 -2.29 3.33
CA LYS A 59 -23.07 -2.30 3.30
C LYS A 59 -23.67 -1.20 4.17
N ARG A 60 -23.11 -0.95 5.36
CA ARG A 60 -23.54 0.16 6.23
C ARG A 60 -23.29 1.52 5.58
N ALA A 61 -22.10 1.72 5.03
CA ALA A 61 -21.73 2.95 4.32
C ALA A 61 -22.65 3.21 3.11
N GLN A 62 -23.03 2.16 2.37
CA GLN A 62 -23.94 2.27 1.23
C GLN A 62 -25.37 2.69 1.63
N SER A 63 -25.81 2.30 2.83
CA SER A 63 -27.13 2.67 3.37
C SER A 63 -27.14 4.02 4.11
N ALA A 64 -26.00 4.69 4.25
CA ALA A 64 -25.91 5.94 4.97
C ALA A 64 -26.20 7.15 4.08
N ASP A 65 -26.96 8.12 4.62
CA ASP A 65 -27.22 9.41 3.96
C ASP A 65 -26.07 10.42 4.13
N GLN A 66 -24.94 9.97 4.69
CA GLN A 66 -23.79 10.79 5.06
C GLN A 66 -22.49 10.13 4.58
N THR A 67 -21.51 10.95 4.21
CA THR A 67 -20.19 10.47 3.80
C THR A 67 -19.61 9.51 4.85
N SER A 68 -19.18 8.34 4.38
CA SER A 68 -18.64 7.28 5.22
C SER A 68 -17.19 6.98 4.86
N VAL A 69 -16.33 6.88 5.87
CA VAL A 69 -14.92 6.51 5.74
C VAL A 69 -14.70 5.17 6.46
N ILE A 70 -14.28 4.16 5.71
CA ILE A 70 -13.94 2.85 6.27
C ILE A 70 -12.43 2.74 6.32
N VAL A 71 -11.87 2.66 7.52
CA VAL A 71 -10.43 2.52 7.73
C VAL A 71 -10.11 1.04 7.89
N MET A 72 -9.51 0.42 6.88
CA MET A 72 -9.07 -0.98 7.00
C MET A 72 -7.64 -1.06 7.52
N GLN A 73 -7.45 -1.74 8.65
CA GLN A 73 -6.12 -2.12 9.10
C GLN A 73 -5.61 -3.25 8.21
N VAL A 74 -4.39 -3.06 7.71
CA VAL A 74 -3.76 -3.96 6.75
C VAL A 74 -2.35 -4.26 7.22
N ASP A 75 -1.95 -5.53 7.09
CA ASP A 75 -0.59 -5.94 7.43
C ASP A 75 0.42 -5.29 6.46
N PRO A 76 1.54 -4.75 6.97
CA PRO A 76 2.49 -4.02 6.13
C PRO A 76 3.48 -4.90 5.34
N TYR A 77 3.48 -6.23 5.52
CA TYR A 77 4.49 -7.13 4.96
C TYR A 77 3.91 -8.35 4.24
N VAL A 78 3.26 -9.25 4.98
CA VAL A 78 2.87 -10.60 4.55
C VAL A 78 1.38 -10.71 4.26
N GLY A 79 0.52 -9.94 4.95
CA GLY A 79 -0.93 -10.15 4.93
C GLY A 79 -1.68 -9.67 3.67
N TRP A 80 -0.97 -9.45 2.55
CA TRP A 80 -1.57 -9.13 1.25
C TRP A 80 -1.47 -10.32 0.30
N THR A 81 -2.40 -10.37 -0.66
CA THR A 81 -2.52 -11.43 -1.65
C THR A 81 -1.18 -11.79 -2.31
N GLU A 82 -0.88 -13.09 -2.39
CA GLU A 82 0.19 -13.65 -3.24
C GLU A 82 -0.14 -13.46 -4.73
N GLY A 83 -1.40 -13.16 -5.07
CA GLY A 83 -1.93 -13.13 -6.44
C GLY A 83 -2.53 -11.80 -6.91
N GLY A 84 -2.12 -10.65 -6.36
CA GLY A 84 -2.75 -9.34 -6.64
C GLY A 84 -1.83 -8.27 -7.22
N HIS A 85 -0.74 -8.64 -7.89
CA HIS A 85 0.16 -7.66 -8.50
C HIS A 85 -0.35 -7.26 -9.87
N THR A 86 -1.27 -6.29 -9.92
CA THR A 86 -1.43 -5.53 -11.15
C THR A 86 -0.09 -4.86 -11.43
N TRP A 87 0.48 -5.15 -12.60
CA TRP A 87 1.72 -4.50 -13.00
C TRP A 87 1.48 -3.00 -13.17
N TRP A 88 2.34 -2.20 -12.56
CA TRP A 88 2.45 -0.76 -12.82
C TRP A 88 3.89 -0.41 -13.09
N GLU A 89 4.10 0.59 -13.93
CA GLU A 89 5.45 1.03 -14.27
C GLU A 89 6.12 1.70 -13.07
N ILE A 90 7.32 1.23 -12.71
CA ILE A 90 8.20 1.88 -11.73
C ILE A 90 9.61 1.93 -12.30
N GLY A 91 10.33 3.01 -11.98
CA GLY A 91 11.74 3.11 -12.28
C GLY A 91 12.53 2.10 -11.44
N THR A 92 13.39 1.32 -12.10
CA THR A 92 14.36 0.43 -11.44
C THR A 92 15.78 0.86 -11.84
N PRO A 93 16.78 0.77 -10.94
CA PRO A 93 18.15 1.15 -11.28
C PRO A 93 18.71 0.33 -12.45
N HIS A 94 18.93 0.98 -13.59
CA HIS A 94 19.49 0.34 -14.77
C HIS A 94 20.97 -0.02 -14.61
N VAL A 95 21.72 0.82 -13.87
CA VAL A 95 23.12 0.59 -13.51
C VAL A 95 23.19 0.31 -12.01
N THR A 96 23.69 -0.87 -11.65
CA THR A 96 23.80 -1.32 -10.26
C THR A 96 24.83 -2.45 -10.14
N ASP A 97 25.57 -2.47 -9.03
CA ASP A 97 26.45 -3.57 -8.64
C ASP A 97 25.68 -4.69 -7.90
N SER A 98 24.44 -4.42 -7.49
CA SER A 98 23.59 -5.39 -6.80
C SER A 98 22.94 -6.35 -7.79
N THR A 99 23.29 -7.64 -7.70
CA THR A 99 22.65 -8.70 -8.48
C THR A 99 21.13 -8.77 -8.22
N LYS A 100 20.68 -8.52 -6.98
CA LYS A 100 19.25 -8.52 -6.59
C LYS A 100 18.48 -7.46 -7.38
N ILE A 101 19.01 -6.24 -7.43
CA ILE A 101 18.40 -5.11 -8.16
C ILE A 101 18.48 -5.35 -9.66
N ARG A 102 19.60 -5.85 -10.18
CA ARG A 102 19.76 -6.17 -11.60
C ARG A 102 18.74 -7.19 -12.08
N ASN A 103 18.53 -8.27 -11.32
CA ASN A 103 17.55 -9.30 -11.67
C ASN A 103 16.13 -8.73 -11.65
N ALA A 104 15.79 -7.94 -10.63
CA ALA A 104 14.49 -7.28 -10.54
C ALA A 104 14.25 -6.29 -11.69
N HIS A 105 15.28 -5.53 -12.11
CA HIS A 105 15.21 -4.65 -13.28
C HIS A 105 14.88 -5.44 -14.56
N ILE A 106 15.59 -6.55 -14.81
CA ILE A 106 15.34 -7.41 -15.99
C ILE A 106 13.92 -7.97 -15.96
N GLU A 107 13.47 -8.47 -14.81
CA GLU A 107 12.11 -8.99 -14.65
C GLU A 107 11.06 -7.90 -14.91
N TRP A 108 11.25 -6.71 -14.35
CA TRP A 108 10.31 -5.60 -14.54
C TRP A 108 10.21 -5.17 -16.00
N GLU A 109 11.35 -4.96 -16.66
CA GLU A 109 11.40 -4.58 -18.08
C GLU A 109 10.81 -5.64 -19.00
N SER A 110 10.95 -6.94 -18.67
CA SER A 110 10.35 -8.03 -19.45
C SER A 110 8.82 -7.97 -19.55
N SER A 111 8.18 -7.30 -18.58
CA SER A 111 6.73 -7.16 -18.50
C SER A 111 6.20 -5.83 -19.05
N ARG A 112 7.07 -4.83 -19.25
CA ARG A 112 6.72 -3.54 -19.86
C ARG A 112 5.97 -3.67 -21.20
N PRO A 113 6.31 -4.59 -22.13
CA PRO A 113 5.54 -4.77 -23.36
C PRO A 113 4.08 -5.18 -23.17
N LYS A 114 3.72 -5.72 -21.98
CA LYS A 114 2.34 -6.10 -21.62
C LYS A 114 1.51 -4.91 -21.15
N GLN A 115 2.13 -3.75 -20.87
CA GLN A 115 1.43 -2.53 -20.51
C GLN A 115 0.47 -2.16 -21.63
N ARG A 116 -0.81 -1.96 -21.26
CA ARG A 116 -1.80 -1.43 -22.19
C ARG A 116 -1.33 -0.05 -22.66
N ARG A 117 -1.19 0.14 -23.97
CA ARG A 117 -0.98 1.46 -24.56
C ARG A 117 -2.22 2.31 -24.31
N GLY A 118 -2.02 3.54 -23.85
CA GLY A 118 -3.11 4.52 -23.76
C GLY A 118 -3.80 4.67 -25.11
N ILE A 119 -5.11 4.91 -25.09
CA ILE A 119 -5.88 5.30 -26.28
C ILE A 119 -5.62 6.79 -26.52
#